data_AF-A0A0E3V1G4-F1
#
_entry.id   AF-A0A0E3V1G4-F1
#
_cell.length_a   1.000
_cell.length_b   1.000
_cell.length_c   1.000
_cell.angle_alpha   90.00
_cell.angle_beta   90.00
_cell.angle_gamma   90.00
#
_symmetry.space_group_name_H-M   'P 1'
#
loop_
_entity.id
_entity.type
_entity.pdbx_description
1 polymer ?
#
loop_
_entity_poly.entity_id
_entity_poly.type
_entity_poly.pdbx_seq_one_letter_code
_entity_poly.pdbx_strand_id
1 'polypeptide(L)'
;MEYLSTLKLTTVDYFTLVVLLVSALVGISRGLFKEVLALASWFVAAWVAYHYTSYLSVEWLSTFHMDELLSLGVSFLILFILTLIVCGLIGNVIQKIILSAGLSMTDRFLGLVFGLARGGVVVVVLATLAALTPIPQSVAWQKAITRPAIDMATSLIKGWLPADWAKQLGNAMPKITPTVTPSLTIGI
;
A
#
# COMPACT_ATOMS: atom_id res chain seq x y z
N MET A 1 23.89 24.10 8.00
CA MET A 1 23.00 23.72 6.87
C MET A 1 23.76 23.05 5.70
N GLU A 2 25.10 22.93 5.74
CA GLU A 2 25.91 22.23 4.72
C GLU A 2 25.98 20.69 4.88
N TYR A 3 25.62 20.13 6.02
CA TYR A 3 25.56 18.66 6.21
C TYR A 3 24.44 18.00 5.39
N LEU A 4 23.40 18.75 5.01
CA LEU A 4 22.30 18.26 4.19
C LEU A 4 22.62 18.31 2.68
N SER A 5 23.58 19.13 2.26
CA SER A 5 24.03 19.23 0.85
C SER A 5 25.12 18.22 0.49
N THR A 6 25.78 17.59 1.46
CA THR A 6 26.79 16.53 1.26
C THR A 6 26.17 15.15 1.09
N LEU A 7 24.96 14.93 1.58
CA LEU A 7 24.17 13.77 1.21
C LEU A 7 23.61 14.05 -0.20
N LYS A 8 24.12 13.36 -1.23
CA LYS A 8 23.61 13.40 -2.61
C LYS A 8 22.20 12.77 -2.72
N LEU A 9 21.26 13.19 -1.86
CA LEU A 9 19.88 12.74 -1.85
C LEU A 9 19.08 13.60 -2.83
N THR A 10 18.40 12.92 -3.73
CA THR A 10 17.51 13.54 -4.71
C THR A 10 16.14 13.83 -4.10
N THR A 11 15.32 14.61 -4.78
CA THR A 11 13.91 14.86 -4.35
C THR A 11 13.13 13.56 -4.18
N VAL A 12 13.44 12.53 -4.98
CA VAL A 12 12.81 11.19 -4.88
C VAL A 12 13.20 10.49 -3.58
N ASP A 13 14.44 10.63 -3.13
CA ASP A 13 14.91 10.04 -1.87
C ASP A 13 14.23 10.71 -0.67
N TYR A 14 14.15 12.04 -0.66
CA TYR A 14 13.45 12.79 0.39
C TYR A 14 11.97 12.43 0.45
N PHE A 15 11.30 12.35 -0.70
CA PHE A 15 9.90 11.94 -0.77
C PHE A 15 9.69 10.53 -0.22
N THR A 16 10.52 9.58 -0.67
CA THR A 16 10.49 8.19 -0.19
C THR A 16 10.69 8.11 1.32
N LEU A 17 11.68 8.84 1.84
CA LEU A 17 11.98 8.88 3.27
C LEU A 17 10.81 9.45 4.07
N VAL A 18 10.19 10.54 3.61
CA VAL A 18 9.03 11.14 4.28
C VAL A 18 7.86 10.16 4.32
N VAL A 19 7.55 9.49 3.20
CA VAL A 19 6.47 8.49 3.15
C VAL A 19 6.74 7.34 4.12
N LEU A 20 7.96 6.80 4.13
CA LEU A 20 8.35 5.72 5.03
C LEU A 20 8.31 6.15 6.50
N LEU A 21 8.83 7.34 6.83
CA LEU A 21 8.82 7.89 8.18
C LEU A 21 7.40 8.11 8.68
N VAL A 22 6.54 8.77 7.89
CA VAL A 22 5.13 8.98 8.28
C VAL A 22 4.44 7.63 8.46
N SER A 23 4.69 6.66 7.57
CA SER A 23 4.08 5.35 7.68
C SER A 23 4.56 4.58 8.92
N ALA A 24 5.85 4.64 9.24
CA ALA A 24 6.42 4.05 10.46
C ALA A 24 5.88 4.73 11.73
N LEU A 25 5.77 6.07 11.75
CA LEU A 25 5.22 6.84 12.87
C LEU A 25 3.73 6.52 13.09
N VAL A 26 2.97 6.33 12.02
CA VAL A 26 1.57 5.90 12.12
C VAL A 26 1.51 4.46 12.66
N GLY A 27 2.37 3.57 12.18
CA GLY A 27 2.43 2.16 12.62
C GLY A 27 2.80 2.00 14.09
N ILE A 28 3.83 2.71 14.57
CA ILE A 28 4.21 2.70 16.00
C ILE A 28 3.12 3.33 16.88
N SER A 29 2.40 4.35 16.37
CA SER A 29 1.34 5.01 17.13
C SER A 29 0.09 4.14 17.27
N ARG A 30 -0.23 3.36 16.22
CA ARG A 30 -1.43 2.51 16.17
C ARG A 30 -1.21 1.12 16.74
N GLY A 31 -0.02 0.54 16.58
CA GLY A 31 0.28 -0.85 16.91
C GLY A 31 -0.14 -1.82 15.79
N LEU A 32 0.52 -2.98 15.72
CA LEU A 32 0.25 -4.02 14.73
C LEU A 32 -1.20 -4.50 14.79
N PHE A 33 -1.71 -4.83 15.98
CA PHE A 33 -3.04 -5.41 16.11
C PHE A 33 -4.13 -4.50 15.57
N LYS A 34 -4.02 -3.20 15.83
CA LYS A 34 -4.96 -2.21 15.31
C LYS A 34 -4.87 -2.10 13.78
N GLU A 35 -3.68 -2.20 13.21
CA GLU A 35 -3.51 -2.17 11.75
C GLU A 35 -4.03 -3.45 11.07
N VAL A 36 -3.76 -4.62 11.65
CA VAL A 36 -4.27 -5.91 11.14
C VAL A 36 -5.79 -5.98 11.25
N LEU A 37 -6.37 -5.57 12.38
CA LEU A 37 -7.82 -5.51 12.56
C LEU A 37 -8.47 -4.50 11.61
N ALA A 38 -7.82 -3.38 11.34
CA ALA A 38 -8.28 -2.42 10.35
C ALA A 38 -8.26 -3.03 8.94
N LEU A 39 -7.20 -3.74 8.54
CA LEU A 39 -7.20 -4.39 7.23
C LEU A 39 -8.23 -5.51 7.14
N ALA A 40 -8.36 -6.33 8.18
CA ALA A 40 -9.37 -7.36 8.26
C ALA A 40 -10.79 -6.78 8.15
N SER A 41 -11.06 -5.62 8.77
CA SER A 41 -12.37 -4.98 8.68
C SER A 41 -12.71 -4.51 7.27
N TRP A 42 -11.73 -4.04 6.48
CA TRP A 42 -11.95 -3.72 5.07
C TRP A 42 -12.37 -4.94 4.26
N PHE A 43 -11.73 -6.10 4.47
CA PHE A 43 -12.12 -7.35 3.79
C PHE A 43 -13.52 -7.82 4.23
N VAL A 44 -13.80 -7.82 5.53
CA VAL A 44 -15.12 -8.21 6.06
C VAL A 44 -16.21 -7.26 5.57
N ALA A 45 -15.96 -5.94 5.58
CA ALA A 45 -16.91 -4.95 5.10
C ALA A 45 -17.18 -5.10 3.60
N ALA A 46 -16.14 -5.33 2.79
CA ALA A 46 -16.31 -5.58 1.36
C ALA A 46 -17.12 -6.86 1.09
N TRP A 47 -16.85 -7.94 1.84
CA TRP A 47 -17.59 -9.19 1.74
C TRP A 47 -19.07 -9.02 2.11
N VAL A 48 -19.35 -8.39 3.25
CA VAL A 48 -20.72 -8.13 3.72
C VAL A 48 -21.45 -7.22 2.75
N ALA A 49 -20.82 -6.13 2.32
CA ALA A 49 -21.42 -5.23 1.34
C ALA A 49 -21.74 -6.00 0.05
N TYR A 50 -20.77 -6.71 -0.54
CA TYR A 50 -20.99 -7.47 -1.78
C TYR A 50 -22.15 -8.48 -1.66
N HIS A 51 -22.25 -9.20 -0.55
CA HIS A 51 -23.26 -10.25 -0.40
C HIS A 51 -24.66 -9.73 -0.07
N TYR A 52 -24.77 -8.63 0.69
CA TYR A 52 -26.05 -8.12 1.19
C TYR A 52 -26.56 -6.87 0.46
N THR A 53 -25.81 -6.34 -0.51
CA THR A 53 -26.20 -5.14 -1.28
C THR A 53 -27.55 -5.29 -1.96
N SER A 54 -27.79 -6.42 -2.63
CA SER A 54 -29.04 -6.68 -3.36
C SER A 54 -30.25 -6.76 -2.43
N TYR A 55 -30.09 -7.38 -1.26
CA TYR A 55 -31.15 -7.44 -0.26
C TYR A 55 -31.53 -6.04 0.24
N LEU A 56 -30.52 -5.23 0.60
CA LEU A 56 -30.78 -3.87 1.09
C LEU A 56 -31.36 -2.96 -0.01
N SER A 57 -30.91 -3.12 -1.27
CA SER A 57 -31.41 -2.28 -2.37
C SER A 57 -32.89 -2.54 -2.67
N VAL A 58 -33.31 -3.81 -2.64
CA VAL A 58 -34.68 -4.23 -2.96
C VAL A 58 -35.64 -3.95 -1.80
N GLU A 59 -35.26 -4.30 -0.58
CA GLU A 59 -36.19 -4.24 0.56
C GLU A 59 -36.33 -2.84 1.16
N TRP A 60 -35.25 -2.04 1.16
CA TRP A 60 -35.24 -0.73 1.82
C TRP A 60 -35.24 0.43 0.84
N LEU A 61 -34.44 0.35 -0.22
CA LEU A 61 -34.23 1.49 -1.12
C LEU A 61 -35.20 1.55 -2.30
N SER A 62 -35.93 0.48 -2.60
CA SER A 62 -36.94 0.45 -3.67
C SER A 62 -38.03 1.51 -3.49
N THR A 63 -38.37 1.85 -2.24
CA THR A 63 -39.37 2.88 -1.89
C THR A 63 -38.98 4.28 -2.38
N PHE A 64 -37.69 4.55 -2.57
CA PHE A 64 -37.19 5.88 -2.94
C PHE A 64 -37.16 6.13 -4.46
N HIS A 65 -37.66 5.19 -5.28
CA HIS A 65 -37.73 5.31 -6.75
C HIS A 65 -36.39 5.77 -7.39
N MET A 66 -35.28 5.28 -6.85
CA MET A 66 -33.94 5.54 -7.36
C MET A 66 -33.66 4.69 -8.61
N ASP A 67 -32.74 5.14 -9.46
CA ASP A 67 -32.17 4.30 -10.52
C ASP A 67 -31.54 3.03 -9.92
N GLU A 68 -31.65 1.90 -10.62
CA GLU A 68 -31.22 0.59 -10.10
C GLU A 68 -29.73 0.56 -9.75
N LEU A 69 -28.89 1.15 -10.61
CA LEU A 69 -27.45 1.21 -10.39
C LEU A 69 -27.11 2.11 -9.19
N LEU A 70 -27.84 3.22 -9.04
CA LEU A 70 -27.68 4.13 -7.92
C LEU A 70 -28.10 3.47 -6.60
N SER A 71 -29.23 2.76 -6.60
CA SER A 71 -29.74 2.04 -5.42
C SER A 71 -28.76 0.96 -4.94
N LEU A 72 -28.18 0.18 -5.86
CA LEU A 72 -27.14 -0.80 -5.56
C LEU A 72 -25.88 -0.14 -5.01
N GLY A 73 -25.42 0.94 -5.64
CA GLY A 73 -24.22 1.67 -5.19
C GLY A 73 -24.39 2.25 -3.78
N VAL A 74 -25.53 2.87 -3.50
CA VAL A 74 -25.84 3.43 -2.17
C VAL A 74 -25.98 2.32 -1.12
N SER A 75 -26.66 1.22 -1.46
CA SER A 75 -26.82 0.08 -0.55
C SER A 75 -25.48 -0.56 -0.18
N PHE A 76 -24.61 -0.75 -1.18
CA PHE A 76 -23.24 -1.22 -0.96
C PHE A 76 -22.49 -0.29 0.00
N LEU A 77 -22.55 1.02 -0.26
CA LEU A 77 -21.84 2.01 0.55
C LEU A 77 -22.35 2.05 2.00
N ILE A 78 -23.67 1.97 2.21
CA ILE A 78 -24.28 1.92 3.54
C ILE A 78 -23.78 0.68 4.30
N LEU A 79 -23.88 -0.51 3.71
CA LEU A 79 -23.44 -1.75 4.35
C LEU A 79 -21.95 -1.74 4.64
N PHE A 80 -21.16 -1.25 3.70
CA PHE A 80 -19.72 -1.15 3.83
C PHE A 80 -19.33 -0.26 5.01
N ILE A 81 -19.88 0.96 5.09
CA ILE A 81 -19.59 1.91 6.16
C ILE A 81 -20.09 1.39 7.51
N LEU A 82 -21.32 0.87 7.59
CA LEU A 82 -21.87 0.33 8.83
C LEU A 82 -21.02 -0.83 9.35
N THR A 83 -20.60 -1.74 8.47
CA THR A 83 -19.74 -2.87 8.84
C THR A 83 -18.38 -2.38 9.34
N LEU A 84 -17.77 -1.39 8.67
CA LEU A 84 -16.52 -0.79 9.13
C LEU A 84 -16.65 -0.17 10.52
N ILE A 85 -17.75 0.53 10.80
CA ILE A 85 -18.01 1.12 12.12
C ILE A 85 -18.09 0.01 13.17
N VAL A 86 -18.90 -1.03 12.94
CA VAL A 86 -19.06 -2.15 13.87
C VAL A 86 -17.73 -2.86 14.12
N CYS A 87 -17.01 -3.24 13.05
CA CYS A 87 -15.70 -3.87 13.18
C CYS A 87 -14.68 -2.95 13.88
N GLY A 88 -14.73 -1.64 13.64
CA GLY A 88 -13.87 -0.67 14.31
C GLY A 88 -14.13 -0.58 15.81
N LEU A 89 -15.40 -0.61 16.23
CA LEU A 89 -15.78 -0.67 17.64
C LEU A 89 -15.28 -1.94 18.31
N ILE A 90 -15.51 -3.10 17.68
CA ILE A 90 -15.02 -4.40 18.16
C ILE A 90 -13.48 -4.38 18.25
N GLY A 91 -12.81 -3.89 17.22
CA GLY A 91 -11.35 -3.81 17.17
C GLY A 91 -10.77 -2.95 18.28
N ASN A 92 -11.43 -1.84 18.65
CA ASN A 92 -11.03 -1.02 19.78
C ASN A 92 -11.14 -1.75 21.13
N VAL A 93 -12.16 -2.61 21.30
CA VAL A 93 -12.30 -3.45 22.50
C VAL A 93 -11.17 -4.49 22.55
N ILE A 94 -10.93 -5.19 21.44
CA ILE A 94 -9.85 -6.18 21.33
C ILE A 94 -8.49 -5.53 21.66
N GLN A 95 -8.22 -4.34 21.11
CA GLN A 95 -6.98 -3.61 21.39
C GLN A 95 -6.80 -3.34 22.88
N LYS A 96 -7.85 -2.95 23.60
CA LYS A 96 -7.76 -2.70 25.05
C LYS A 96 -7.40 -3.98 25.82
N ILE A 97 -7.92 -5.12 25.43
CA ILE A 97 -7.62 -6.43 26.04
C ILE A 97 -6.14 -6.78 25.82
N ILE A 98 -5.64 -6.58 24.60
CA ILE A 98 -4.23 -6.84 24.27
C ILE A 98 -3.30 -5.92 25.06
N LEU A 99 -3.65 -4.64 25.16
CA LEU A 99 -2.86 -3.67 25.93
C LEU A 99 -2.86 -4.01 27.43
N SER A 100 -3.97 -4.53 27.98
CA SER A 100 -4.01 -5.00 29.36
C SER A 100 -3.15 -6.23 29.63
N ALA A 101 -2.84 -7.04 28.61
CA ALA A 101 -1.96 -8.20 28.71
C ALA A 101 -0.45 -7.83 28.75
N GLY A 102 -0.11 -6.53 28.73
CA GLY A 102 1.28 -6.06 28.82
C GLY A 102 2.08 -6.15 27.51
N LEU A 103 1.44 -6.55 26.41
CA LEU A 103 2.09 -6.71 25.10
C LEU A 103 2.30 -5.39 24.33
N SER A 104 2.16 -4.24 24.98
CA SER A 104 2.15 -2.93 24.32
C SER A 104 3.45 -2.59 23.58
N MET A 105 4.61 -3.01 24.11
CA MET A 105 5.90 -2.69 23.47
C MET A 105 6.12 -3.54 22.20
N THR A 106 5.83 -4.84 22.27
CA THR A 106 5.91 -5.74 21.11
C THR A 106 4.91 -5.33 20.03
N ASP A 107 3.67 -5.01 20.40
CA ASP A 107 2.64 -4.53 19.47
C ASP A 107 3.09 -3.26 18.72
N ARG A 108 3.71 -2.31 19.42
CA ARG A 108 4.23 -1.07 18.82
C ARG A 108 5.43 -1.31 17.91
N PHE A 109 6.36 -2.19 18.32
CA PHE A 109 7.52 -2.53 17.49
C PHE A 109 7.09 -3.23 16.20
N LEU A 110 6.19 -4.20 16.30
CA LEU A 110 5.63 -4.86 15.11
C LEU A 110 4.81 -3.89 14.27
N GLY A 111 4.13 -2.93 14.89
CA GLY A 111 3.46 -1.82 14.21
C GLY A 111 4.43 -0.94 13.42
N LEU A 112 5.65 -0.69 13.91
CA LEU A 112 6.68 0.00 13.15
C LEU A 112 7.08 -0.80 11.90
N VAL A 113 7.33 -2.10 12.04
CA VAL A 113 7.70 -2.98 10.92
C VAL A 113 6.58 -3.03 9.88
N PHE A 114 5.34 -3.18 10.33
CA PHE A 114 4.16 -3.15 9.47
C PHE A 114 3.98 -1.80 8.78
N GLY A 115 4.15 -0.71 9.52
CA GLY A 115 4.10 0.66 9.00
C GLY A 115 5.16 0.90 7.92
N LEU A 116 6.38 0.40 8.10
CA LEU A 116 7.43 0.45 7.07
C LEU A 116 7.06 -0.39 5.84
N ALA A 117 6.56 -1.62 6.03
CA ALA A 117 6.12 -2.46 4.93
C ALA A 117 5.00 -1.79 4.11
N ARG A 118 3.99 -1.24 4.78
CA ARG A 118 2.91 -0.46 4.17
C ARG A 118 3.44 0.77 3.44
N GLY A 119 4.37 1.49 4.05
CA GLY A 119 5.01 2.66 3.44
C GLY A 119 5.77 2.27 2.17
N GLY A 120 6.47 1.12 2.20
CA GLY A 120 7.13 0.54 1.02
C GLY A 120 6.14 0.23 -0.09
N VAL A 121 5.01 -0.43 0.22
CA VAL A 121 3.95 -0.68 -0.77
C VAL A 121 3.44 0.62 -1.39
N VAL A 122 3.19 1.66 -0.59
CA VAL A 122 2.78 2.98 -1.09
C VAL A 122 3.83 3.58 -2.01
N VAL A 123 5.11 3.54 -1.63
CA VAL A 123 6.22 4.02 -2.47
C VAL A 123 6.26 3.27 -3.80
N VAL A 124 6.07 1.95 -3.80
CA VAL A 124 6.10 1.15 -5.03
C VAL A 124 4.92 1.48 -5.94
N VAL A 125 3.72 1.64 -5.39
CA VAL A 125 2.54 2.06 -6.16
C VAL A 125 2.77 3.44 -6.77
N LEU A 126 3.24 4.42 -5.98
CA LEU A 126 3.53 5.77 -6.47
C LEU A 126 4.65 5.79 -7.50
N ALA A 127 5.70 4.99 -7.30
CA ALA A 127 6.79 4.84 -8.26
C ALA A 127 6.33 4.21 -9.57
N THR A 128 5.43 3.23 -9.50
CA THR A 128 4.82 2.61 -10.68
C THR A 128 4.01 3.64 -11.46
N LEU A 129 3.16 4.43 -10.77
CA LEU A 129 2.40 5.51 -11.39
C LEU A 129 3.31 6.59 -11.98
N ALA A 130 4.36 6.99 -11.26
CA ALA A 130 5.36 7.95 -11.74
C ALA A 130 6.10 7.42 -12.97
N ALA A 131 6.36 6.11 -13.06
CA ALA A 131 7.01 5.49 -14.20
C ALA A 131 6.14 5.45 -15.46
N LEU A 132 4.82 5.62 -15.33
CA LEU A 132 3.90 5.84 -16.45
C LEU A 132 3.88 7.31 -16.92
N THR A 133 4.65 8.20 -16.30
CA THR A 133 4.78 9.62 -16.65
C THR A 133 6.21 9.96 -17.13
N PRO A 134 6.50 11.19 -17.58
CA PRO A 134 7.86 11.59 -17.97
C PRO A 134 8.88 11.73 -16.82
N ILE A 135 8.45 11.57 -15.56
CA ILE A 135 9.29 11.70 -14.35
C ILE A 135 10.58 10.84 -14.36
N PRO A 136 10.60 9.60 -14.89
CA PRO A 136 11.79 8.75 -14.91
C PRO A 136 12.97 9.32 -15.71
N GLN A 137 12.70 10.24 -16.63
CA GLN A 137 13.75 10.90 -17.42
C GLN A 137 14.46 12.03 -16.64
N SER A 138 13.95 12.41 -15.47
CA SER A 138 14.55 13.46 -14.65
C SER A 138 15.86 13.02 -13.99
N VAL A 139 16.79 13.97 -13.83
CA VAL A 139 18.06 13.75 -13.12
C VAL A 139 17.83 13.32 -11.66
N ALA A 140 16.75 13.80 -11.05
CA ALA A 140 16.35 13.44 -9.69
C ALA A 140 15.95 11.96 -9.59
N TRP A 141 15.24 11.40 -10.58
CA TRP A 141 14.93 9.97 -10.60
C TRP A 141 16.18 9.12 -10.86
N GLN A 142 17.00 9.53 -11.83
CA GLN A 142 18.14 8.72 -12.27
C GLN A 142 19.23 8.58 -11.19
N LYS A 143 19.45 9.63 -10.39
CA LYS A 143 20.47 9.67 -9.33
C LYS A 143 19.95 9.24 -7.96
N ALA A 144 18.68 8.87 -7.84
CA ALA A 144 18.09 8.49 -6.56
C ALA A 144 18.75 7.22 -6.00
N ILE A 145 19.10 7.24 -4.71
CA ILE A 145 19.67 6.09 -4.00
C ILE A 145 18.61 5.01 -3.79
N THR A 146 17.34 5.40 -3.64
CA THR A 146 16.21 4.47 -3.48
C THR A 146 15.81 3.77 -4.79
N ARG A 147 16.33 4.22 -5.94
CA ARG A 147 15.97 3.71 -7.26
C ARG A 147 16.15 2.20 -7.42
N PRO A 148 17.28 1.55 -7.05
CA PRO A 148 17.44 0.12 -7.25
C PRO A 148 16.41 -0.72 -6.48
N ALA A 149 16.06 -0.28 -5.27
CA ALA A 149 15.03 -0.94 -4.45
C ALA A 149 13.64 -0.79 -5.07
N ILE A 150 13.33 0.40 -5.60
CA ILE A 150 12.09 0.67 -6.34
C ILE A 150 12.04 -0.19 -7.62
N ASP A 151 13.12 -0.21 -8.41
CA ASP A 151 13.21 -0.96 -9.67
C ASP A 151 13.05 -2.47 -9.42
N MET A 152 13.64 -3.00 -8.34
CA MET A 152 13.43 -4.38 -7.93
C MET A 152 11.96 -4.63 -7.54
N ALA A 153 11.39 -3.77 -6.70
CA ALA A 153 10.03 -3.95 -6.22
C ALA A 153 8.97 -3.83 -7.33
N THR A 154 9.12 -2.87 -8.26
CA THR A 154 8.22 -2.73 -9.41
C THR A 154 8.35 -3.92 -10.36
N SER A 155 9.54 -4.51 -10.50
CA SER A 155 9.73 -5.71 -11.32
C SER A 155 8.94 -6.92 -10.82
N LEU A 156 8.81 -7.07 -9.49
CA LEU A 156 8.01 -8.14 -8.87
C LEU A 156 6.51 -7.99 -9.18
N ILE A 157 6.02 -6.76 -9.30
CA ILE A 157 4.61 -6.47 -9.50
C ILE A 157 4.25 -6.43 -11.00
N LYS A 158 5.22 -6.38 -11.91
CA LYS A 158 4.97 -6.38 -13.38
C LYS A 158 4.03 -7.50 -13.84
N GLY A 159 4.11 -8.70 -13.24
CA GLY A 159 3.25 -9.83 -13.58
C GLY A 159 1.78 -9.66 -13.17
N TRP A 160 1.49 -8.69 -12.29
CA TRP A 160 0.15 -8.37 -11.78
C TRP A 160 -0.46 -7.17 -12.51
N LEU A 161 0.30 -6.51 -13.38
CA LEU A 161 -0.14 -5.33 -14.12
C LEU A 161 -0.77 -5.70 -15.48
N PRO A 162 -1.71 -4.88 -15.99
CA PRO A 162 -2.18 -4.97 -17.37
C PRO A 162 -1.01 -4.89 -18.36
N ALA A 163 -1.12 -5.62 -19.49
CA ALA A 163 -0.05 -5.77 -20.46
C ALA A 163 0.50 -4.42 -20.99
N ASP A 164 -0.36 -3.40 -21.12
CA ASP A 164 0.03 -2.08 -21.61
C ASP A 164 0.90 -1.32 -20.60
N TRP A 165 0.57 -1.40 -19.31
CA TRP A 165 1.36 -0.78 -18.24
C TRP A 165 2.68 -1.52 -18.04
N ALA A 166 2.66 -2.86 -18.12
CA ALA A 166 3.87 -3.67 -18.02
C ALA A 166 4.89 -3.31 -19.12
N LYS A 167 4.42 -3.06 -20.36
CA LYS A 167 5.25 -2.58 -21.48
C LYS A 167 5.83 -1.18 -21.21
N GLN A 168 5.01 -0.24 -20.76
CA GLN A 168 5.46 1.12 -20.46
C GLN A 168 6.49 1.15 -19.33
N LEU A 169 6.28 0.37 -18.26
CA LEU A 169 7.26 0.20 -17.19
C LEU A 169 8.54 -0.49 -17.65
N GLY A 170 8.44 -1.43 -18.59
CA GLY A 170 9.60 -2.07 -19.23
C GLY A 170 10.46 -1.09 -20.04
N ASN A 171 9.85 -0.05 -20.61
CA ASN A 171 10.54 0.97 -21.39
C ASN A 171 11.10 2.10 -20.50
N ALA A 172 10.40 2.45 -19.42
CA ALA A 172 10.79 3.50 -18.49
C ALA A 172 11.92 3.07 -17.54
N MET A 173 12.08 1.77 -17.30
CA MET A 173 13.09 1.22 -16.40
C MET A 173 14.18 0.45 -17.16
N PRO A 174 15.45 0.53 -16.70
CA PRO A 174 16.52 -0.29 -17.26
C PRO A 174 16.18 -1.78 -17.07
N LYS A 175 16.47 -2.58 -18.11
CA LYS A 175 16.34 -4.04 -18.03
C LYS A 175 17.29 -4.53 -16.94
N ILE A 176 16.76 -5.02 -15.83
CA ILE A 176 17.55 -5.75 -14.84
C ILE A 176 17.88 -7.10 -15.47
N THR A 177 18.91 -7.15 -16.32
CA THR A 177 19.50 -8.40 -16.75
C THR A 177 20.20 -8.97 -15.51
N PRO A 178 19.84 -10.17 -15.01
CA PRO A 178 20.65 -10.81 -14.00
C PRO A 178 22.02 -11.10 -14.61
N THR A 179 23.00 -10.22 -14.36
CA THR A 179 24.40 -10.43 -14.72
C THR A 179 25.01 -11.45 -13.77
N VAL A 180 24.56 -12.69 -13.86
CA VAL A 180 25.28 -13.84 -13.32
C VAL A 180 25.34 -14.89 -14.41
N THR A 181 26.09 -14.58 -15.47
CA THR A 181 26.78 -15.62 -16.24
C THR A 181 28.16 -15.71 -15.61
N PRO A 182 28.44 -16.69 -14.73
CA PRO A 182 29.83 -16.97 -14.43
C PRO A 182 30.45 -17.42 -15.76
N SER A 183 31.28 -16.57 -16.37
CA SER A 183 32.16 -17.01 -17.44
C SER A 183 33.17 -17.94 -16.78
N LEU A 184 32.82 -19.22 -16.70
CA LEU A 184 33.76 -20.28 -16.38
C LEU A 184 34.70 -20.38 -17.58
N THR A 185 35.66 -19.46 -17.66
CA THR A 185 36.87 -19.61 -18.44
C THR A 185 37.71 -20.66 -17.73
N ILE A 186 37.38 -21.93 -17.94
CA ILE A 186 38.26 -23.03 -17.59
C ILE A 186 39.37 -22.99 -18.62
N GLY A 187 40.50 -22.39 -18.24
CA GLY A 187 41.75 -22.53 -18.97
C GLY A 187 42.22 -23.97 -18.87
N ILE A 188 42.10 -24.71 -19.97
CA ILE A 188 42.82 -25.96 -20.23
C ILE A 188 43.81 -25.65 -21.34
#